data_AF-A0A7X2HAL8-F1
#
_entry.id   AF-A0A7X2HAL8-F1
#
_cell.length_a   1.000
_cell.length_b   1.000
_cell.length_c   1.000
_cell.angle_alpha   90.00
_cell.angle_beta   90.00
_cell.angle_gamma   90.00
#
_symmetry.space_group_name_H-M   'P 1'
#
loop_
_entity.id
_entity.type
_entity.pdbx_description
1 polymer ?
#
loop_
_entity_poly.entity_id
_entity_poly.type
_entity_poly.pdbx_seq_one_letter_code
_entity_poly.pdbx_strand_id
1 'polypeptide(L)'
;MDPEVWSQFIRENWLVIVIALVILFAVINLVKTVLKWAIVIVIVVGLFIYGGVTMDQIGNAVNKVADGTVSTLKSEAQEVMLKEAQDAKYTSGEDGTFTITTPNIEMKGKAGEDKVEVTFRGVSLGKWSVTDTTKTFIEEAKNN
;
A
#
# COMPACT_ATOMS: atom_id res chain seq x y z
N MET A 1 -21.45 10.26 57.17
CA MET A 1 -22.02 9.93 55.85
C MET A 1 -23.00 8.81 56.07
N ASP A 2 -24.29 9.12 56.05
CA ASP A 2 -25.34 8.14 56.30
C ASP A 2 -25.47 7.16 55.12
N PRO A 3 -25.48 5.83 55.38
CA PRO A 3 -25.62 4.82 54.33
C PRO A 3 -26.93 4.93 53.54
N GLU A 4 -27.95 5.55 54.12
CA GLU A 4 -29.24 5.81 53.46
C GLU A 4 -29.11 6.83 52.31
N VAL A 5 -28.25 7.86 52.49
CA VAL A 5 -28.00 8.89 51.47
C VAL A 5 -27.32 8.29 50.23
N TRP A 6 -26.37 7.36 50.44
CA TRP A 6 -25.70 6.65 49.34
C TRP A 6 -26.66 5.73 48.57
N SER A 7 -27.55 5.04 49.28
CA SER A 7 -28.56 4.16 48.67
C SER A 7 -29.53 4.94 47.78
N GLN A 8 -29.99 6.10 48.25
CA GLN A 8 -30.90 6.96 47.47
C GLN A 8 -30.20 7.54 46.23
N PHE A 9 -28.99 8.05 46.38
CA PHE A 9 -28.23 8.64 45.28
C PHE A 9 -27.94 7.64 44.15
N ILE A 10 -27.54 6.41 44.50
CA ILE A 10 -27.28 5.34 43.51
C ILE A 10 -28.57 4.97 42.79
N ARG A 11 -29.69 4.84 43.51
CA ARG A 11 -30.97 4.46 42.91
C ARG A 11 -31.52 5.51 41.96
N GLU A 12 -31.31 6.79 42.29
CA GLU A 12 -31.80 7.93 41.50
C GLU A 12 -30.91 8.23 40.29
N ASN A 13 -29.59 7.99 40.39
CA ASN A 13 -28.60 8.32 39.37
C ASN A 13 -27.87 7.11 38.76
N TRP A 14 -28.43 5.89 38.87
CA TRP A 14 -27.76 4.67 38.44
C TRP A 14 -27.30 4.71 36.97
N LEU A 15 -28.10 5.31 36.08
CA LEU A 15 -27.74 5.48 34.67
C LEU A 15 -26.52 6.37 34.47
N VAL A 16 -26.44 7.49 35.19
CA VAL A 16 -25.30 8.41 35.13
C VAL A 16 -24.02 7.72 35.60
N ILE A 17 -24.12 6.91 36.65
CA ILE A 17 -23.00 6.12 37.18
C ILE A 17 -22.53 5.08 36.15
N VAL A 18 -23.45 4.37 35.48
CA VAL A 18 -23.10 3.40 34.43
C VAL A 18 -22.40 4.08 33.26
N ILE A 19 -22.91 5.23 32.79
CA ILE A 19 -22.28 5.99 31.69
C ILE A 19 -20.88 6.48 32.10
N ALA A 20 -20.73 7.00 33.31
CA ALA A 20 -19.43 7.42 33.84
C ALA A 20 -18.43 6.25 33.92
N LEU A 21 -18.88 5.05 34.31
CA LEU A 21 -18.05 3.84 34.32
C LEU A 21 -17.63 3.43 32.90
N VAL A 22 -18.50 3.52 31.91
CA VAL A 22 -18.16 3.23 30.51
C VAL A 22 -17.10 4.20 29.99
N ILE A 23 -17.25 5.50 30.27
CA ILE A 23 -16.25 6.52 29.90
C ILE A 23 -14.92 6.25 30.61
N LEU A 24 -14.96 5.93 31.91
CA LEU A 24 -13.77 5.58 32.68
C LEU A 24 -13.04 4.38 32.05
N PHE A 25 -13.79 3.36 31.62
CA PHE A 25 -13.22 2.18 30.96
C PHE A 25 -12.56 2.53 29.62
N ALA A 26 -13.18 3.41 28.84
CA ALA A 26 -12.62 3.90 27.59
C ALA A 26 -11.30 4.66 27.83
N VAL A 27 -11.25 5.53 28.84
CA VAL A 27 -10.03 6.25 29.22
C VAL A 27 -8.93 5.28 29.66
N ILE A 28 -9.25 4.27 30.48
CA ILE A 28 -8.26 3.26 30.92
C ILE A 28 -7.67 2.49 29.73
N ASN A 29 -8.52 2.11 28.76
CA ASN A 29 -8.05 1.43 27.55
C ASN A 29 -7.20 2.35 26.67
N LEU A 30 -7.57 3.63 26.57
CA LEU A 30 -6.79 4.62 25.84
C LEU A 30 -5.43 4.84 26.50
N VAL A 31 -5.37 5.02 27.82
CA VAL A 31 -4.11 5.19 28.56
C VAL A 31 -3.20 3.98 28.38
N LYS A 32 -3.72 2.75 28.49
CA LYS A 32 -2.95 1.53 28.23
C LYS A 32 -2.43 1.46 26.80
N THR A 33 -3.22 1.95 25.84
CA THR A 33 -2.83 2.02 24.44
C THR A 33 -1.69 3.03 24.27
N VAL A 34 -1.90 4.27 24.70
CA VAL A 34 -0.91 5.34 24.59
C VAL A 34 0.39 4.99 25.29
N LEU A 35 0.35 4.33 26.46
CA LEU A 35 1.56 3.92 27.19
C LEU A 35 2.39 2.87 26.44
N LYS A 36 1.74 1.90 25.77
CA LYS A 36 2.45 0.92 24.92
C LYS A 36 3.08 1.61 23.71
N TRP A 37 2.33 2.50 23.06
CA TRP A 37 2.81 3.23 21.88
C TRP A 37 3.87 4.28 22.24
N ALA A 38 3.90 4.81 23.46
CA ALA A 38 4.91 5.76 23.92
C ALA A 38 6.32 5.16 23.89
N ILE A 39 6.49 3.90 24.31
CA ILE A 39 7.79 3.20 24.24
C ILE A 39 8.21 3.01 22.77
N VAL A 40 7.27 2.64 21.90
CA VAL A 40 7.53 2.51 20.46
C VAL A 40 7.99 3.86 19.87
N ILE A 41 7.31 4.96 20.22
CA ILE A 41 7.70 6.31 19.78
C ILE A 41 9.10 6.68 20.29
N VAL A 42 9.41 6.39 21.56
CA VAL A 42 10.75 6.65 22.12
C VAL A 42 11.82 5.87 21.37
N ILE A 43 11.58 4.60 21.04
CA ILE A 43 12.50 3.78 20.25
C ILE A 43 12.65 4.37 18.84
N VAL A 44 11.54 4.72 18.19
CA VAL A 44 11.55 5.32 16.85
C VAL A 44 12.34 6.63 16.85
N VAL A 45 12.09 7.54 17.80
CA VAL A 45 12.84 8.80 17.95
C VAL A 45 14.32 8.53 18.24
N GLY A 46 14.62 7.55 19.10
CA GLY A 46 15.99 7.13 19.39
C GLY A 46 16.72 6.60 18.16
N LEU A 47 16.06 5.82 17.32
CA LEU A 47 16.58 5.34 16.04
C LEU A 47 16.79 6.48 15.04
N PHE A 48 15.91 7.48 15.00
CA PHE A 48 16.09 8.66 14.15
C PHE A 48 17.34 9.47 14.55
N ILE A 49 17.56 9.68 15.86
CA ILE A 49 18.71 10.45 16.35
C ILE A 49 20.01 9.64 16.25
N TYR A 50 19.99 8.36 16.63
CA TYR A 50 21.21 7.53 16.67
C TYR A 50 21.59 6.97 15.29
N GLY A 51 20.59 6.60 14.48
CA GLY A 51 20.83 5.95 13.19
C GLY A 51 21.15 6.91 12.04
N GLY A 52 20.96 8.23 12.20
CA GLY A 52 21.12 9.19 11.10
C GLY A 52 20.18 8.90 9.91
N VAL A 53 19.09 8.17 10.16
CA VAL A 53 18.22 7.64 9.12
C VAL A 53 17.24 8.72 8.70
N THR A 54 17.53 9.38 7.58
CA THR A 54 16.54 10.19 6.86
C THR A 54 15.48 9.29 6.22
N MET A 55 14.24 9.77 6.15
CA MET A 55 13.10 9.06 5.54
C MET A 55 13.43 8.52 4.13
N ASP A 56 14.31 9.20 3.38
CA ASP A 56 14.86 8.79 2.07
C ASP A 56 15.68 7.48 2.10
N GLN A 57 16.40 7.19 3.19
CA GLN A 57 17.23 5.99 3.27
C GLN A 57 16.40 4.73 3.57
N ILE A 58 15.28 4.86 4.29
CA ILE A 58 14.36 3.76 4.54
C ILE A 58 13.62 3.38 3.25
N GLY A 59 13.17 4.38 2.48
CA GLY A 59 12.57 4.17 1.15
C GLY A 59 13.55 3.49 0.18
N ASN A 60 14.81 3.93 0.15
CA ASN A 60 15.83 3.31 -0.70
C ASN A 60 16.28 1.93 -0.22
N ALA A 61 16.28 1.63 1.08
CA ALA A 61 16.64 0.30 1.59
C ALA A 61 15.56 -0.75 1.28
N VAL A 62 14.28 -0.36 1.38
CA VAL A 62 13.15 -1.22 0.99
C VAL A 62 13.12 -1.40 -0.54
N ASN A 63 13.38 -0.35 -1.31
CA ASN A 63 13.49 -0.45 -2.77
C ASN A 63 14.69 -1.28 -3.22
N LYS A 64 15.84 -1.21 -2.55
CA LYS A 64 17.05 -1.97 -2.94
C LYS A 64 16.91 -3.49 -2.83
N VAL A 65 16.15 -3.99 -1.85
CA VAL A 65 15.86 -5.43 -1.75
C VAL A 65 14.86 -5.87 -2.83
N ALA A 66 13.93 -4.98 -3.21
CA ALA A 66 13.04 -5.22 -4.35
C ALA A 66 13.79 -5.16 -5.70
N ASP A 67 14.69 -4.19 -5.90
CA ASP A 67 15.37 -3.91 -7.18
C ASP A 67 16.28 -5.05 -7.65
N GLY A 68 16.94 -5.77 -6.74
CA GLY A 68 17.80 -6.90 -7.08
C GLY A 68 17.05 -8.08 -7.73
N THR A 69 15.81 -8.34 -7.30
CA THR A 69 14.94 -9.37 -7.89
C THR A 69 14.13 -8.81 -9.07
N VAL A 70 13.68 -7.55 -8.98
CA VAL A 70 12.90 -6.87 -10.03
C VAL A 70 13.73 -6.62 -11.29
N SER A 71 15.04 -6.38 -11.20
CA SER A 71 15.90 -6.20 -12.37
C SER A 71 16.01 -7.44 -13.26
N THR A 72 16.19 -8.63 -12.67
CA THR A 72 16.16 -9.90 -13.41
C THR A 72 14.80 -10.16 -14.04
N LEU A 73 13.72 -9.97 -13.27
CA LEU A 73 12.35 -10.13 -13.77
C LEU A 73 11.99 -9.11 -14.85
N LYS A 74 12.54 -7.90 -14.78
CA LYS A 74 12.39 -6.85 -15.80
C LYS A 74 13.04 -7.25 -17.11
N SER A 75 14.26 -7.79 -17.07
CA SER A 75 14.93 -8.32 -18.27
C SER A 75 14.17 -9.49 -18.88
N GLU A 76 13.74 -10.47 -18.06
CA GLU A 76 12.95 -11.62 -18.53
C GLU A 76 11.60 -11.15 -19.12
N ALA A 77 10.92 -10.21 -18.46
CA ALA A 77 9.67 -9.66 -18.96
C ALA A 77 9.85 -8.90 -20.29
N GLN A 78 10.96 -8.19 -20.51
CA GLN A 78 11.25 -7.56 -21.81
C GLN A 78 11.42 -8.58 -22.93
N GLU A 79 12.13 -9.68 -22.68
CA GLU A 79 12.28 -10.78 -23.65
C GLU A 79 10.94 -11.45 -23.95
N VAL A 80 10.14 -11.71 -22.91
CA VAL A 80 8.82 -12.33 -23.05
C VAL A 80 7.82 -11.38 -23.71
N MET A 81 7.90 -10.06 -23.48
CA MET A 81 7.08 -9.06 -24.20
C MET A 81 7.27 -9.15 -25.70
N LEU A 82 8.52 -9.26 -26.16
CA LEU A 82 8.82 -9.38 -27.58
C LEU A 82 8.34 -10.71 -28.16
N LYS A 83 8.49 -11.80 -27.39
CA LYS A 83 8.08 -13.15 -27.80
C LYS A 83 6.56 -13.31 -27.88
N GLU A 84 5.83 -12.71 -26.94
CA GLU A 84 4.38 -12.83 -26.80
C GLU A 84 3.62 -11.63 -27.38
N ALA A 85 4.30 -10.67 -28.01
CA ALA A 85 3.67 -9.50 -28.64
C ALA A 85 2.58 -9.91 -29.64
N GLN A 86 2.84 -10.97 -30.40
CA GLN A 86 1.91 -11.56 -31.37
C GLN A 86 0.69 -12.26 -30.75
N ASP A 87 0.70 -12.55 -29.45
CA ASP A 87 -0.40 -13.17 -28.71
C ASP A 87 -1.10 -12.16 -27.79
N ALA A 88 -0.70 -10.90 -27.89
CA ALA A 88 -1.20 -9.81 -27.07
C ALA A 88 -2.63 -9.44 -27.48
N LYS A 89 -3.48 -9.28 -26.48
CA LYS A 89 -4.86 -8.81 -26.64
C LYS A 89 -5.00 -7.42 -26.08
N TYR A 90 -5.34 -6.47 -26.94
CA TYR A 90 -5.61 -5.09 -26.57
C TYR A 90 -7.07 -4.90 -26.17
N THR A 91 -7.30 -4.29 -25.00
CA THR A 91 -8.63 -3.90 -24.51
C THR A 91 -8.62 -2.42 -24.18
N SER A 92 -9.50 -1.63 -24.79
CA SER A 92 -9.71 -0.22 -24.46
C SER A 92 -10.73 -0.07 -23.33
N GLY A 93 -10.41 0.77 -22.34
CA GLY A 93 -11.35 1.28 -21.36
C GLY A 93 -12.08 2.54 -21.87
N GLU A 94 -13.29 2.77 -21.35
CA GLU A 94 -14.12 3.93 -21.71
C GLU A 94 -13.52 5.28 -21.25
N ASP A 95 -12.58 5.25 -20.31
CA ASP A 95 -11.90 6.39 -19.70
C ASP A 95 -10.57 6.77 -20.40
N GLY A 96 -10.28 6.15 -21.54
CA GLY A 96 -9.02 6.32 -22.28
C GLY A 96 -7.86 5.50 -21.71
N THR A 97 -8.12 4.62 -20.75
CA THR A 97 -7.16 3.59 -20.34
C THR A 97 -7.14 2.44 -21.35
N PHE A 98 -6.06 1.67 -21.33
CA PHE A 98 -5.95 0.45 -22.10
C PHE A 98 -5.24 -0.63 -21.28
N THR A 99 -5.63 -1.87 -21.53
CA THR A 99 -4.99 -3.06 -20.97
C THR A 99 -4.55 -3.94 -22.12
N ILE A 100 -3.30 -4.39 -22.06
CA ILE A 100 -2.74 -5.40 -22.97
C ILE A 100 -2.43 -6.63 -22.14
N THR A 101 -2.98 -7.77 -22.55
CA THR A 101 -2.78 -9.03 -21.84
C THR A 101 -2.20 -10.08 -22.78
N THR A 102 -1.15 -10.76 -22.33
CA THR A 102 -0.56 -11.96 -22.93
C THR A 102 -0.60 -13.11 -21.91
N PRO A 103 -0.17 -14.34 -22.25
CA PRO A 103 -0.10 -15.44 -21.29
C PRO A 103 0.71 -15.15 -20.03
N ASN A 104 1.80 -14.39 -20.13
CA ASN A 104 2.68 -14.11 -19.01
C ASN A 104 2.72 -12.63 -18.58
N ILE A 105 2.13 -11.71 -19.35
CA ILE A 105 2.28 -10.26 -19.16
C ILE A 105 0.93 -9.57 -19.15
N GLU A 106 0.75 -8.67 -18.18
CA GLU A 106 -0.33 -7.70 -18.17
C GLU A 106 0.28 -6.30 -18.15
N MET A 107 -0.05 -5.49 -19.14
CA MET A 107 0.35 -4.08 -19.24
C MET A 107 -0.89 -3.21 -19.18
N LYS A 108 -0.87 -2.19 -18.31
CA LYS A 108 -1.92 -1.18 -18.21
C LYS A 108 -1.34 0.20 -18.48
N GLY A 109 -2.05 0.98 -19.27
CA GLY A 109 -1.62 2.33 -19.61
C GLY A 109 -2.80 3.24 -19.88
N LYS A 110 -2.48 4.52 -20.10
CA LYS A 110 -3.46 5.51 -20.54
C LYS A 110 -2.98 6.16 -21.82
N ALA A 111 -3.89 6.37 -22.75
CA ALA A 111 -3.56 7.04 -24.01
C ALA A 111 -2.99 8.44 -23.73
N GLY A 112 -1.78 8.70 -24.22
CA GLY A 112 -1.08 9.98 -24.03
C GLY A 112 -0.17 10.06 -22.81
N GLU A 113 -0.11 9.03 -21.95
CA GLU A 113 0.87 8.97 -20.87
C GLU A 113 2.21 8.34 -21.32
N ASP A 114 3.30 8.80 -20.70
CA ASP A 114 4.67 8.33 -20.94
C ASP A 114 5.04 7.10 -20.12
N LYS A 115 4.11 6.59 -19.30
CA LYS A 115 4.33 5.45 -18.40
C LYS A 115 3.22 4.43 -18.49
N VAL A 116 3.61 3.17 -18.38
CA VAL A 116 2.72 2.01 -18.33
C VAL A 116 3.06 1.16 -17.11
N GLU A 117 2.05 0.60 -16.46
CA GLU A 117 2.23 -0.37 -15.40
C GLU A 117 2.38 -1.77 -16.00
N VAL A 118 3.42 -2.49 -15.57
CA VAL A 118 3.75 -3.82 -16.10
C VAL A 118 3.68 -4.85 -14.98
N THR A 119 2.95 -5.92 -15.22
CA THR A 119 2.85 -7.10 -14.36
C THR A 119 3.34 -8.32 -15.13
N PHE A 120 4.28 -9.06 -14.56
CA PHE A 120 4.85 -10.27 -15.15
C PHE A 120 4.54 -11.47 -14.25
N ARG A 121 3.83 -12.47 -14.79
CA ARG A 121 3.41 -13.69 -14.08
C ARG A 121 2.75 -13.41 -12.72
N GLY A 122 1.93 -12.36 -12.65
CA GLY A 122 1.23 -11.93 -11.42
C GLY A 122 2.08 -11.09 -10.45
N VAL A 123 3.34 -10.79 -10.76
CA VAL A 123 4.21 -9.90 -9.99
C VAL A 123 4.23 -8.52 -10.65
N SER A 124 3.81 -7.48 -9.92
CA SER A 124 3.91 -6.09 -10.41
C SER A 124 5.38 -5.68 -10.47
N LEU A 125 5.84 -5.30 -11.67
CA LEU A 125 7.18 -4.75 -11.93
C LEU A 125 7.18 -3.22 -11.89
N GLY A 126 6.05 -2.61 -11.49
CA GLY A 126 5.88 -1.17 -11.35
C GLY A 126 5.63 -0.44 -12.67
N LYS A 127 5.79 0.89 -12.64
CA LYS A 127 5.59 1.77 -13.80
C LYS A 127 6.87 1.90 -14.61
N TRP A 128 6.79 1.54 -15.89
CA TRP A 128 7.88 1.65 -16.85
C TRP A 128 7.62 2.80 -17.81
N SER A 129 8.67 3.54 -18.15
CA SER A 129 8.60 4.52 -19.23
C SER A 129 8.33 3.82 -20.56
N VAL A 130 7.53 4.45 -21.41
CA VAL A 130 7.24 3.96 -22.76
C VAL A 130 8.50 4.07 -23.62
N THR A 131 9.27 2.98 -23.68
CA THR A 131 10.44 2.79 -24.56
C THR A 131 10.04 2.14 -25.88
N ASP A 132 10.98 2.02 -26.82
CA ASP A 132 10.76 1.37 -28.11
C ASP A 132 10.15 -0.03 -27.98
N THR A 133 10.63 -0.85 -27.03
CA THR A 133 10.08 -2.19 -26.76
C THR A 133 8.60 -2.17 -26.36
N THR A 134 8.21 -1.28 -25.45
CA THR A 134 6.81 -1.15 -25.04
C THR A 134 5.94 -0.54 -26.13
N LYS A 135 6.47 0.34 -26.98
CA LYS A 135 5.74 0.88 -28.13
C LYS A 135 5.44 -0.22 -29.13
N THR A 136 6.45 -1.00 -29.51
CA THR A 136 6.28 -2.15 -30.41
C THR A 136 5.25 -3.13 -29.84
N PHE A 137 5.30 -3.41 -28.54
CA PHE A 137 4.30 -4.26 -27.88
C PHE A 137 2.88 -3.69 -27.96
N ILE A 138 2.70 -2.38 -27.75
CA ILE A 138 1.40 -1.71 -27.87
C ILE A 138 0.90 -1.71 -29.32
N GLU A 139 1.79 -1.48 -30.29
CA GLU A 139 1.45 -1.49 -31.72
C GLU A 139 1.04 -2.89 -32.18
N GLU A 140 1.79 -3.92 -31.81
CA GLU A 140 1.48 -5.30 -32.17
C GLU A 140 0.17 -5.77 -31.54
N ALA A 141 -0.07 -5.43 -30.27
CA ALA A 141 -1.33 -5.73 -29.59
C ALA A 141 -2.54 -5.04 -30.23
N LYS A 142 -2.36 -3.87 -30.86
CA LYS A 142 -3.43 -3.15 -31.57
C LYS A 142 -3.71 -3.70 -32.97
N ASN A 143 -2.74 -4.40 -33.56
CA ASN A 143 -2.85 -4.98 -34.90
C ASN A 143 -3.49 -6.37 -34.90
N ASN A 144 -3.69 -6.97 -33.72
CA ASN A 144 -4.39 -8.25 -33.49
C ASN A 144 -5.85 -8.05 -33.10
#